data_AF-A0A395YCK8-F1
#
_entry.id   AF-A0A395YCK8-F1
#
_cell.length_a   1.000
_cell.length_b   1.000
_cell.length_c   1.000
_cell.angle_alpha   90.00
_cell.angle_beta   90.00
_cell.angle_gamma   90.00
#
_symmetry.space_group_name_H-M   'P 1'
#
loop_
_entity.id
_entity.type
_entity.pdbx_description
1 polymer ?
#
loop_
_entity_poly.entity_id
_entity_poly.type
_entity_poly.pdbx_seq_one_letter_code
_entity_poly.pdbx_strand_id
1 'polypeptide(L)'
;MTDEEKKEYRDKLVEDCMKYNHIDYDDDKDIVETMVEAIASEELMELIPNFDPYNLTARQRLLVYSFVKELYDHREKYQNGTQQLTNAVSTMLLNEKYGGSSE
;
A
#
# COMPACT_ATOMS: atom_id res chain seq x y z
N MET A 1 -3.10 14.00 -14.96
CA MET A 1 -1.91 13.24 -15.38
C MET A 1 -2.23 12.47 -16.64
N THR A 2 -1.28 12.43 -17.57
CA THR A 2 -1.30 11.55 -18.76
C THR A 2 -1.11 10.08 -18.34
N ASP A 3 -1.36 9.15 -19.25
CA ASP A 3 -1.17 7.72 -18.97
C ASP A 3 0.31 7.38 -18.72
N GLU A 4 1.22 8.08 -19.38
CA GLU A 4 2.67 7.94 -19.19
C GLU A 4 3.10 8.44 -17.81
N GLU A 5 2.64 9.62 -17.38
CA GLU A 5 2.91 10.16 -16.04
C GLU A 5 2.35 9.24 -14.94
N LYS A 6 1.18 8.64 -15.15
CA LYS A 6 0.58 7.68 -14.20
C LYS A 6 1.42 6.42 -14.08
N LYS A 7 1.94 5.92 -15.21
CA LYS A 7 2.82 4.77 -15.24
C LYS A 7 4.12 5.06 -14.48
N GLU A 8 4.78 6.17 -14.77
CA GLU A 8 6.01 6.58 -14.07
C GLU A 8 5.79 6.74 -12.57
N TYR A 9 4.64 7.29 -12.16
CA TYR A 9 4.29 7.41 -10.74
C TYR A 9 4.14 6.04 -10.07
N ARG A 10 3.44 5.10 -10.72
CA ARG A 10 3.26 3.73 -10.22
C ARG A 10 4.59 2.99 -10.15
N ASP A 11 5.40 3.04 -11.21
CA ASP A 11 6.73 2.42 -11.26
C ASP A 11 7.61 2.92 -10.10
N LYS A 12 7.61 4.24 -9.86
CA LYS A 12 8.34 4.83 -8.74
C LYS A 12 7.79 4.39 -7.38
N LEU A 13 6.46 4.29 -7.24
CA LEU A 13 5.85 3.83 -5.99
C LEU A 13 6.22 2.38 -5.68
N VAL A 14 6.29 1.52 -6.70
CA VAL A 14 6.76 0.12 -6.59
C VAL A 14 8.23 0.09 -6.17
N GLU A 15 9.10 0.85 -6.82
CA GLU A 15 10.52 0.95 -6.45
C GLU A 15 10.72 1.43 -5.00
N ASP A 16 9.97 2.46 -4.59
CA ASP A 16 9.99 2.96 -3.22
C ASP A 16 9.49 1.89 -2.21
N CYS A 17 8.47 1.10 -2.58
CA CYS A 17 7.97 -0.01 -1.75
C CYS A 17 9.02 -1.11 -1.59
N MET A 18 9.63 -1.57 -2.69
CA MET A 18 10.68 -2.59 -2.66
C MET A 18 11.85 -2.13 -1.78
N LYS A 19 12.27 -0.88 -1.94
CA LYS A 19 13.34 -0.28 -1.14
C LYS A 19 12.99 -0.18 0.34
N TYR A 20 11.78 0.28 0.67
CA TYR A 20 11.32 0.40 2.06
C TYR A 20 11.23 -0.96 2.75
N ASN A 21 10.79 -1.98 2.02
CA ASN A 21 10.59 -3.33 2.54
C ASN A 21 11.84 -4.22 2.48
N HIS A 22 12.95 -3.72 1.94
CA HIS A 22 14.17 -4.48 1.70
C HIS A 22 13.94 -5.72 0.82
N ILE A 23 13.10 -5.57 -0.21
CA ILE A 23 12.89 -6.59 -1.24
C ILE A 23 13.95 -6.38 -2.32
N ASP A 24 14.93 -7.29 -2.38
CA ASP A 24 16.10 -7.22 -3.27
C ASP A 24 16.09 -8.29 -4.37
N TYR A 25 15.02 -9.09 -4.46
CA TYR A 25 14.81 -10.07 -5.51
C TYR A 25 14.24 -9.39 -6.77
N ASP A 26 14.99 -9.47 -7.87
CA ASP A 26 14.63 -8.84 -9.15
C ASP A 26 13.33 -9.41 -9.75
N ASP A 27 13.01 -10.69 -9.48
CA ASP A 27 11.81 -11.38 -9.94
C ASP A 27 10.55 -11.06 -9.12
N ASP A 28 10.71 -10.44 -7.94
CA ASP A 28 9.59 -10.08 -7.09
C ASP A 28 8.95 -8.72 -7.46
N LYS A 29 9.47 -8.01 -8.47
CA LYS A 29 8.89 -6.72 -8.90
C LYS A 29 7.43 -6.87 -9.35
N ASP A 30 7.11 -7.88 -10.15
CA ASP A 30 5.77 -8.09 -10.70
C ASP A 30 4.74 -8.38 -9.58
N ILE A 31 5.14 -9.14 -8.55
CA ILE A 31 4.26 -9.42 -7.41
C ILE A 31 4.09 -8.18 -6.52
N VAL A 32 5.15 -7.38 -6.32
CA VAL A 32 5.05 -6.12 -5.58
C VAL A 32 4.18 -5.10 -6.32
N GLU A 33 4.27 -5.02 -7.65
CA GLU A 33 3.38 -4.19 -8.47
C GLU A 33 1.91 -4.56 -8.25
N THR A 34 1.61 -5.86 -8.26
CA THR A 34 0.27 -6.38 -7.97
C THR A 34 -0.20 -6.01 -6.57
N MET A 35 0.66 -6.13 -5.55
CA MET A 35 0.33 -5.75 -4.17
C MET A 35 0.08 -4.24 -4.03
N VAL A 36 0.90 -3.40 -4.67
CA VAL A 36 0.71 -1.94 -4.67
C VAL A 36 -0.61 -1.57 -5.34
N GLU A 37 -0.97 -2.22 -6.45
CA GLU A 37 -2.27 -2.01 -7.11
C GLU A 37 -3.43 -2.38 -6.19
N ALA A 38 -3.42 -3.59 -5.61
CA ALA A 38 -4.46 -4.04 -4.70
C ALA A 38 -4.64 -3.10 -3.49
N ILE A 39 -3.54 -2.61 -2.92
CA ILE A 39 -3.61 -1.73 -1.74
C ILE A 39 -3.99 -0.30 -2.12
N ALA A 40 -3.27 0.33 -3.05
CA ALA A 40 -3.47 1.75 -3.35
C ALA A 40 -4.70 1.99 -4.22
N SER A 41 -4.99 1.12 -5.19
CA SER A 41 -6.07 1.35 -6.17
C SER A 41 -7.38 0.64 -5.82
N GLU A 42 -7.38 -0.28 -4.85
CA GLU A 42 -8.59 -0.98 -4.40
C GLU A 42 -8.85 -0.70 -2.91
N GLU A 43 -8.05 -1.28 -2.02
CA GLU A 43 -8.35 -1.28 -0.58
C GLU A 43 -8.38 0.12 0.05
N LEU A 44 -7.35 0.95 -0.17
CA LEU A 44 -7.31 2.31 0.39
C LEU A 44 -8.32 3.24 -0.28
N MET A 45 -8.67 3.02 -1.55
CA MET A 45 -9.74 3.76 -2.23
C MET A 45 -11.12 3.47 -1.62
N GLU A 46 -11.39 2.23 -1.22
CA GLU A 46 -12.63 1.86 -0.53
C GLU A 46 -12.69 2.42 0.91
N LEU A 47 -11.54 2.50 1.58
CA LEU A 47 -11.48 2.81 3.01
C LEU A 47 -11.30 4.30 3.32
N ILE A 48 -10.61 5.06 2.46
CA ILE A 48 -10.26 6.46 2.70
C ILE A 48 -11.08 7.38 1.78
N PRO A 49 -11.92 8.27 2.32
CA PRO A 49 -12.68 9.21 1.50
C PRO A 49 -11.79 10.14 0.67
N ASN A 50 -12.14 10.36 -0.59
CA ASN A 50 -11.40 11.21 -1.54
C ASN A 50 -9.92 10.78 -1.75
N PHE A 51 -9.62 9.50 -1.56
CA PHE A 51 -8.30 8.95 -1.84
C PHE A 51 -7.97 9.08 -3.34
N ASP A 52 -6.77 9.57 -3.63
CA ASP A 52 -6.24 9.64 -5.00
C ASP A 52 -4.96 8.79 -5.08
N PRO A 53 -4.98 7.63 -5.76
CA PRO A 53 -3.83 6.74 -5.87
C PRO A 53 -2.64 7.37 -6.59
N TYR A 54 -2.83 8.49 -7.29
CA TYR A 54 -1.80 9.22 -8.00
C TYR A 54 -1.33 10.48 -7.26
N ASN A 55 -1.88 10.76 -6.08
CA ASN A 55 -1.52 11.93 -5.28
C ASN A 55 -1.49 11.60 -3.77
N LEU A 56 -0.74 10.54 -3.42
CA LEU A 56 -0.61 10.08 -2.04
C LEU A 56 0.12 11.09 -1.14
N THR A 57 -0.48 11.40 -0.01
CA THR A 57 0.21 12.08 1.11
C THR A 57 1.30 11.17 1.70
N ALA A 58 2.21 11.75 2.50
CA ALA A 58 3.26 10.96 3.17
C ALA A 58 2.69 9.85 4.07
N ARG A 59 1.55 10.09 4.75
CA ARG A 59 0.90 9.07 5.59
C ARG A 59 0.28 7.95 4.75
N GLN A 60 -0.37 8.31 3.65
CA GLN A 60 -0.92 7.32 2.71
C GLN A 60 0.17 6.48 2.04
N ARG A 61 1.35 7.06 1.74
CA ARG A 61 2.52 6.29 1.29
C ARG A 61 2.98 5.29 2.35
N LEU A 62 3.10 5.71 3.60
CA LEU A 62 3.47 4.81 4.70
C LEU A 62 2.46 3.68 4.90
N LEU A 63 1.16 3.95 4.70
CA LEU A 63 0.14 2.92 4.67
C LEU A 63 0.43 1.92 3.56
N VAL A 64 0.53 2.36 2.30
CA VAL A 64 0.84 1.47 1.16
C VAL A 64 2.06 0.61 1.47
N TYR A 65 3.15 1.20 1.96
CA TYR A 65 4.39 0.47 2.25
C TYR A 65 4.19 -0.62 3.30
N SER A 66 3.47 -0.28 4.38
CA SER A 66 3.23 -1.19 5.50
C SER A 66 2.29 -2.34 5.12
N PHE A 67 1.26 -2.06 4.31
CA PHE A 67 0.35 -3.07 3.80
C PHE A 67 1.04 -4.02 2.83
N VAL A 68 1.84 -3.49 1.89
CA VAL A 68 2.66 -4.32 0.98
C VAL A 68 3.63 -5.17 1.78
N LYS A 69 4.26 -4.62 2.84
CA LYS A 69 5.12 -5.39 3.75
C LYS A 69 4.40 -6.57 4.36
N GLU A 70 3.22 -6.33 4.91
CA GLU A 70 2.40 -7.34 5.56
C GLU A 70 2.04 -8.46 4.58
N LEU A 71 1.57 -8.10 3.38
CA LEU A 71 1.24 -9.08 2.33
C LEU A 71 2.46 -9.89 1.90
N TYR A 72 3.61 -9.23 1.73
CA TYR A 72 4.83 -9.85 1.26
C TYR A 72 5.43 -10.81 2.30
N ASP A 73 5.61 -10.34 3.55
CA ASP A 73 6.20 -11.12 4.66
C ASP A 73 5.31 -12.31 5.08
N HIS A 74 4.00 -12.25 4.80
CA HIS A 74 3.01 -13.24 5.23
C HIS A 74 2.24 -13.89 4.08
N ARG A 75 2.82 -13.91 2.88
CA ARG A 75 2.25 -14.53 1.66
C ARG A 75 1.65 -15.93 1.88
N GLU A 76 2.30 -16.78 2.68
CA GLU A 76 1.82 -18.14 2.99
C GLU A 76 0.61 -18.16 3.94
N LYS A 77 0.48 -17.16 4.82
CA LYS A 77 -0.67 -17.04 5.73
C LYS A 77 -1.91 -16.56 4.98
N TYR A 78 -1.74 -15.59 4.07
CA TYR A 78 -2.82 -15.05 3.26
C TYR A 78 -3.33 -16.04 2.19
N GLN A 79 -2.55 -17.05 1.82
CA GLN A 79 -3.03 -18.16 0.99
C GLN A 79 -4.11 -19.03 1.65
N ASN A 80 -4.15 -19.09 2.99
CA ASN A 80 -5.00 -20.06 3.71
C ASN A 80 -6.05 -19.44 4.66
N GLY A 81 -6.08 -18.13 4.87
CA GLY A 81 -7.11 -17.54 5.74
C GLY A 81 -7.02 -16.03 5.93
N THR A 82 -8.21 -15.43 6.05
CA THR A 82 -8.48 -14.02 6.33
C THR A 82 -7.90 -13.64 7.70
N GLN A 83 -6.76 -12.94 7.75
CA GLN A 83 -6.20 -12.49 9.03
C GLN A 83 -5.73 -11.04 9.03
N GLN A 84 -5.95 -10.42 10.19
CA GLN A 84 -6.11 -8.99 10.42
C GLN A 84 -4.81 -8.19 10.31
N LEU A 85 -4.94 -7.02 9.71
CA LEU A 85 -3.93 -5.96 9.66
C LEU A 85 -3.41 -5.60 11.05
N THR A 86 -2.09 -5.52 11.20
CA THR A 86 -1.43 -5.20 12.47
C THR A 86 -1.98 -3.91 13.12
N ASN A 87 -1.99 -3.86 14.46
CA ASN A 87 -2.63 -2.76 15.21
C ASN A 87 -2.16 -1.35 14.81
N ALA A 88 -0.88 -1.18 14.46
CA ALA A 88 -0.32 0.12 14.05
C ALA A 88 -0.80 0.54 12.65
N VAL A 89 -0.81 -0.39 11.68
CA VAL A 89 -1.32 -0.16 10.33
C VAL A 89 -2.82 0.08 10.35
N SER A 90 -3.55 -0.73 11.12
CA SER A 90 -4.98 -0.56 11.39
C SER A 90 -5.28 0.82 12.00
N THR A 91 -4.49 1.28 12.97
CA THR A 91 -4.68 2.61 13.58
C THR A 91 -4.44 3.73 12.58
N MET A 92 -3.39 3.65 11.76
CA MET A 92 -3.12 4.64 10.71
C MET A 92 -4.25 4.68 9.67
N LEU A 93 -4.77 3.51 9.28
CA LEU A 93 -5.90 3.39 8.36
C LEU A 93 -7.18 4.00 8.95
N LEU A 94 -7.51 3.66 10.20
CA LEU A 94 -8.67 4.21 10.89
C LEU A 94 -8.58 5.73 11.02
N ASN A 95 -7.40 6.26 11.34
CA ASN A 95 -7.18 7.70 11.38
C ASN A 95 -7.41 8.37 10.03
N GLU A 96 -6.94 7.79 8.93
CA GLU A 96 -7.21 8.33 7.59
C GLU A 96 -8.70 8.22 7.22
N LYS A 97 -9.37 7.12 7.57
CA LYS A 97 -10.80 6.92 7.33
C LYS A 97 -11.68 7.91 8.10
N TYR A 98 -11.33 8.24 9.34
CA TYR A 98 -12.16 9.05 10.24
C TYR A 98 -11.61 10.46 10.50
N GLY A 99 -10.58 10.91 9.77
CA GLY A 99 -10.06 12.29 9.85
C GLY A 99 -9.09 12.56 11.01
N GLY A 100 -8.57 11.52 11.65
CA GLY A 100 -7.44 11.61 12.58
C GLY A 100 -7.73 12.36 13.88
N SER A 101 -8.96 12.29 14.40
CA SER A 101 -9.28 12.86 15.72
C SER A 101 -8.59 12.08 16.83
N SER A 102 -7.42 12.56 17.23
CA SER A 102 -6.93 12.38 18.59
C SER A 102 -7.70 13.37 19.46
N GLU A 103 -8.44 12.87 20.47
CA GLU A 103 -8.77 13.72 21.63
C GLU A 103 -7.49 14.17 22.34
#